data_AF-A0A832RVV8-F1
#
_entry.id   AF-A0A832RVV8-F1
#
_cell.length_a   1.000
_cell.length_b   1.000
_cell.length_c   1.000
_cell.angle_alpha   90.00
_cell.angle_beta   90.00
_cell.angle_gamma   90.00
#
_symmetry.space_group_name_H-M   'P 1'
#
loop_
_entity.id
_entity.type
_entity.pdbx_description
1 polymer ?
#
loop_
_entity_poly.entity_id
_entity_poly.type
_entity_poly.pdbx_seq_one_letter_code
_entity_poly.pdbx_strand_id
1 'polypeptide(L)'
;MKIRLSGGEAHCYLIPIEPAPLIVIAARRGFVMCGYLDMRAVEEMGVAAAKVRGVHSFNDVLNAQIVEATSCARQMGVSVGMRGKDALERMC
;
A
#
# COMPACT_ATOMS: atom_id res chain seq x y z
N MET A 1 -1.85 -14.37 -2.69
CA MET A 1 -2.94 -14.54 -1.70
C MET A 1 -3.95 -13.41 -1.88
N LYS A 2 -5.20 -13.56 -1.46
CA LYS A 2 -6.18 -12.45 -1.42
C LYS A 2 -6.63 -12.18 0.01
N ILE A 3 -6.99 -10.93 0.30
CA ILE A 3 -7.66 -10.53 1.54
C ILE A 3 -8.98 -9.84 1.20
N ARG A 4 -9.95 -9.95 2.11
CA ARG A 4 -11.23 -9.25 2.00
C ARG A 4 -11.17 -7.91 2.74
N LEU A 5 -11.60 -6.87 2.04
CA LEU A 5 -11.79 -5.51 2.52
C LEU A 5 -13.29 -5.22 2.51
N SER A 6 -13.73 -4.17 3.19
CA SER A 6 -15.14 -3.77 3.20
C SER A 6 -15.63 -3.39 1.80
N GLY A 7 -14.77 -2.75 0.99
CA GLY A 7 -15.07 -2.32 -0.38
C GLY A 7 -14.75 -3.35 -1.47
N GLY A 8 -14.19 -4.53 -1.15
CA GLY A 8 -13.83 -5.52 -2.16
C GLY A 8 -12.73 -6.50 -1.73
N GLU A 9 -11.91 -6.93 -2.70
CA GLU A 9 -10.75 -7.79 -2.45
C GLU A 9 -9.46 -7.03 -2.76
N ALA A 10 -8.39 -7.37 -2.04
CA ALA A 10 -7.04 -6.97 -2.37
C ALA A 10 -6.12 -8.16 -2.58
N HIS A 11 -5.20 -8.02 -3.53
CA HIS A 11 -4.23 -9.03 -3.92
C HIS A 11 -2.91 -8.78 -3.21
N CYS A 12 -2.40 -9.80 -2.54
CA CYS A 12 -1.17 -9.74 -1.76
C CYS A 12 -0.05 -10.46 -2.52
N TYR A 13 1.06 -9.75 -2.76
CA TYR A 13 2.27 -10.23 -3.41
C TYR A 13 3.49 -10.00 -2.52
N LEU A 14 4.28 -11.05 -2.32
CA LEU A 14 5.54 -11.01 -1.57
C LEU A 14 6.59 -11.74 -2.40
N ILE A 15 7.71 -11.06 -2.61
CA ILE A 15 8.91 -11.64 -3.21
C ILE A 15 9.98 -11.70 -2.11
N PRO A 16 10.45 -12.90 -1.73
CA PRO A 16 11.42 -13.05 -0.65
C PRO A 16 12.80 -12.60 -1.16
N ILE A 17 13.16 -11.34 -0.87
CA ILE A 17 14.45 -10.73 -1.20
C ILE A 17 15.14 -10.42 0.13
N GLU A 18 16.46 -10.64 0.20
CA GLU A 18 17.27 -10.31 1.37
C GLU A 18 17.89 -8.90 1.24
N PRO A 19 18.05 -8.13 2.33
CA PRO A 19 17.63 -8.45 3.70
C PRO A 19 16.16 -8.10 3.99
N ALA A 20 15.43 -7.55 3.01
CA ALA A 20 14.05 -7.12 3.17
C ALA A 20 13.19 -7.51 1.95
N PRO A 21 12.01 -8.12 2.16
CA PRO A 21 11.18 -8.59 1.06
C PRO A 21 10.54 -7.44 0.30
N LEU A 22 10.25 -7.67 -0.98
CA LEU A 22 9.37 -6.79 -1.76
C LEU A 22 7.92 -7.21 -1.52
N ILE A 23 7.16 -6.35 -0.86
CA ILE A 23 5.75 -6.59 -0.50
C ILE A 23 4.86 -5.50 -1.07
N VAL A 24 3.77 -5.92 -1.72
CA VAL A 24 2.68 -5.04 -2.17
C VAL A 24 1.32 -5.69 -1.89
N ILE A 25 0.36 -4.87 -1.45
CA ILE A 25 -1.05 -5.23 -1.36
C ILE A 25 -1.83 -4.30 -2.30
N ALA A 26 -2.42 -4.87 -3.35
CA ALA A 26 -3.11 -4.14 -4.41
C ALA A 26 -4.63 -4.24 -4.24
N ALA A 27 -5.29 -3.10 -4.05
CA ALA A 27 -6.73 -2.95 -4.11
C ALA A 27 -7.16 -2.57 -5.55
N ARG A 28 -8.47 -2.47 -5.80
CA ARG A 28 -9.02 -2.22 -7.14
C ARG A 28 -8.53 -0.91 -7.78
N ARG A 29 -8.38 0.15 -6.99
CA ARG A 29 -8.08 1.51 -7.47
C ARG A 29 -6.69 2.00 -7.10
N GLY A 30 -5.91 1.22 -6.35
CA GLY A 30 -4.60 1.62 -5.87
C GLY A 30 -3.93 0.53 -5.03
N PHE A 31 -2.79 0.83 -4.42
CA PHE A 31 -2.04 -0.15 -3.65
C PHE A 31 -1.25 0.45 -2.47
N VAL A 32 -0.89 -0.41 -1.52
CA VAL A 32 0.09 -0.10 -0.47
C VAL A 32 1.32 -0.97 -0.67
N MET A 33 2.51 -0.37 -0.70
CA MET A 33 3.78 -1.07 -0.91
C MET A 33 4.83 -0.70 0.14
N CYS A 34 5.76 -1.62 0.34
CA CYS A 34 6.93 -1.45 1.21
C CYS A 34 7.94 -0.40 0.71
N GLY A 35 9.09 -0.33 1.39
CA GLY A 35 10.16 0.65 1.18
C GLY A 35 10.72 0.74 -0.25
N TYR A 36 10.63 -0.35 -1.02
CA TYR A 36 11.07 -0.43 -2.42
C TYR A 36 10.28 0.48 -3.37
N LEU A 37 9.13 1.00 -2.96
CA LEU A 37 8.32 1.91 -3.76
C LEU A 37 9.04 3.25 -3.97
N ASP A 38 9.31 3.60 -5.23
CA ASP A 38 9.66 4.97 -5.63
C ASP A 38 8.37 5.80 -5.73
N MET A 39 8.19 6.73 -4.79
CA MET A 39 6.99 7.58 -4.72
C MET A 39 6.93 8.60 -5.86
N ARG A 40 8.07 9.08 -6.35
CA ARG A 40 8.10 10.07 -7.42
C ARG A 40 7.63 9.44 -8.74
N ALA A 41 8.13 8.25 -9.04
CA ALA A 41 7.74 7.53 -10.25
C ALA A 41 6.22 7.25 -10.29
N VAL A 42 5.62 6.80 -9.18
CA VAL A 42 4.17 6.52 -9.15
C VAL A 42 3.29 7.77 -9.11
N GLU A 43 3.79 8.86 -8.55
CA GLU A 43 3.12 10.17 -8.61
C GLU A 43 3.04 10.67 -10.06
N GLU A 44 4.15 10.61 -10.80
CA GLU A 44 4.21 11.03 -12.21
C GLU A 44 3.30 10.17 -13.11
N MET A 45 3.06 8.90 -12.75
CA MET A 45 2.11 8.02 -13.44
C MET A 45 0.63 8.25 -13.05
N GLY A 46 0.34 9.08 -12.06
CA GLY A 46 -1.03 9.34 -11.60
C GLY A 46 -1.71 8.13 -10.94
N VAL A 47 -0.92 7.24 -10.32
CA VAL A 47 -1.44 6.04 -9.66
C VAL A 47 -1.75 6.32 -8.19
N ALA A 48 -2.89 5.83 -7.68
CA ALA A 48 -3.16 5.88 -6.25
C ALA A 48 -2.27 4.86 -5.52
N ALA A 49 -1.29 5.35 -4.77
CA ALA A 49 -0.35 4.52 -4.04
C ALA A 49 -0.04 5.12 -2.67
N ALA A 50 0.25 4.25 -1.71
CA ALA A 50 0.75 4.64 -0.40
C ALA A 50 1.91 3.74 0.04
N LYS A 51 2.81 4.30 0.84
CA LYS A 51 4.05 3.65 1.25
C LYS A 51 4.05 3.35 2.74
N VAL A 52 4.54 2.17 3.10
CA VAL A 52 4.90 1.78 4.47
C VAL A 52 6.38 1.38 4.52
N ARG A 53 6.99 1.34 5.71
CA ARG A 53 8.40 0.96 5.92
C ARG A 53 8.54 -0.01 7.08
N GLY A 54 9.66 -0.75 7.13
CA GLY A 54 9.97 -1.68 8.22
C GLY A 54 9.03 -2.90 8.28
N VAL A 55 8.57 -3.39 7.13
CA VAL A 55 7.60 -4.48 7.03
C VAL A 55 8.25 -5.74 6.43
N HIS A 56 7.93 -6.90 6.99
CA HIS A 56 8.42 -8.21 6.53
C HIS A 56 7.29 -9.19 6.19
N SER A 57 6.04 -8.84 6.50
CA SER A 57 4.86 -9.64 6.21
C SER A 57 3.69 -8.80 5.70
N PHE A 58 2.67 -9.46 5.15
CA PHE A 58 1.40 -8.80 4.80
C PHE A 58 0.71 -8.21 6.04
N ASN A 59 0.80 -8.89 7.19
CA ASN A 59 0.23 -8.38 8.43
C ASN A 59 0.93 -7.09 8.87
N ASP A 60 2.24 -6.98 8.67
CA ASP A 60 2.97 -5.75 8.98
C ASP A 60 2.47 -4.60 8.11
N VAL A 61 2.29 -4.81 6.80
CA VAL A 61 1.73 -3.79 5.90
C VAL A 61 0.34 -3.34 6.33
N LEU A 62 -0.52 -4.28 6.72
CA LEU A 62 -1.90 -3.98 7.15
C LEU A 62 -1.95 -3.21 8.48
N ASN A 63 -0.93 -3.29 9.33
CA ASN A 63 -0.87 -2.63 10.64
C ASN A 63 0.04 -1.41 10.67
N ALA A 64 0.99 -1.30 9.75
CA ALA A 64 1.90 -0.18 9.64
C ALA A 64 1.18 1.12 9.28
N GLN A 65 1.78 2.24 9.68
CA GLN A 65 1.32 3.57 9.30
C GLN A 65 1.87 3.95 7.93
N ILE A 66 1.01 4.56 7.11
CA ILE A 66 1.40 5.17 5.85
C ILE A 66 2.40 6.30 6.13
N VAL A 67 3.56 6.26 5.49
CA VAL A 67 4.59 7.31 5.59
C VAL A 67 4.52 8.30 4.43
N GLU A 68 4.05 7.86 3.27
CA GLU A 68 3.92 8.68 2.05
C GLU A 68 2.69 8.22 1.27
N ALA A 69 1.99 9.13 0.60
CA ALA A 69 0.82 8.83 -0.23
C ALA A 69 0.82 9.72 -1.47
N THR A 70 0.38 9.19 -2.62
CA THR A 70 0.28 9.97 -3.85
C THR A 70 -0.88 10.95 -3.82
N SER A 71 -0.88 11.97 -4.68
CA SER A 71 -2.01 12.91 -4.78
C SER A 71 -3.33 12.20 -5.12
N CYS A 72 -3.30 11.20 -6.01
CA CYS A 72 -4.48 10.39 -6.33
C CYS A 72 -4.99 9.61 -5.10
N ALA A 73 -4.09 9.03 -4.30
CA ALA A 73 -4.50 8.34 -3.06
C ALA A 73 -5.09 9.33 -2.03
N ARG A 74 -4.51 10.53 -1.90
CA ARG A 74 -5.02 11.59 -1.01
C ARG A 74 -6.42 12.06 -1.40
N GLN A 75 -6.70 12.22 -2.69
CA GLN A 75 -8.04 12.55 -3.20
C GLN A 75 -9.09 11.49 -2.85
N MET A 76 -8.66 10.25 -2.61
CA MET A 76 -9.51 9.15 -2.19
C MET A 76 -9.63 9.04 -0.65
N GLY A 77 -9.00 9.94 0.09
CA GLY A 77 -9.06 10.01 1.55
C GLY A 77 -7.92 9.28 2.27
N VAL A 78 -6.86 8.87 1.57
CA VAL A 78 -5.65 8.32 2.21
C VAL A 78 -4.80 9.45 2.80
N SER A 79 -4.33 9.29 4.03
CA SER A 79 -3.45 10.26 4.69
C SER A 79 -2.22 9.61 5.29
N VAL A 80 -1.14 10.37 5.44
CA VAL A 80 0.03 9.94 6.24
C VAL A 80 -0.41 9.71 7.69
N GLY A 81 0.15 8.68 8.33
CA GLY A 81 -0.24 8.22 9.66
C GLY A 81 -1.44 7.26 9.68
N MET A 82 -2.19 7.15 8.57
CA MET A 82 -3.28 6.18 8.43
C MET A 82 -2.73 4.76 8.47
N ARG A 83 -3.49 3.80 9.03
CA ARG A 83 -3.12 2.39 9.00
C ARG A 83 -3.23 1.84 7.57
N GLY A 84 -2.30 0.98 7.16
CA GLY A 84 -2.26 0.43 5.80
C GLY A 84 -3.55 -0.26 5.36
N LYS A 85 -4.23 -0.98 6.27
CA LYS A 85 -5.56 -1.54 6.01
C LYS A 85 -6.59 -0.46 5.65
N ASP A 86 -6.66 0.62 6.42
CA ASP A 86 -7.62 1.69 6.18
C ASP A 86 -7.33 2.43 4.87
N ALA A 87 -6.05 2.59 4.52
CA ALA A 87 -5.66 3.14 3.23
C ALA A 87 -6.13 2.26 2.05
N LEU A 88 -6.02 0.92 2.18
CA LEU A 88 -6.54 -0.01 1.19
C LEU A 88 -8.06 0.06 1.07
N GLU A 89 -8.79 0.24 2.18
CA GLU A 89 -10.26 0.44 2.16
C GLU A 89 -10.66 1.68 1.36
N ARG A 90 -9.87 2.77 1.44
CA ARG A 90 -10.08 3.98 0.61
C ARG A 90 -9.82 3.74 -0.89
N MET A 91 -9.00 2.73 -1.20
CA MET A 91 -8.54 2.39 -2.55
C MET A 91 -9.22 1.14 -3.15
N CYS A 92 -10.28 0.65 -2.53
CA CYS A 92 -11.18 -0.36 -3.10
C CYS A 92 -12.19 0.23 -4.08
#